data_AF-A0A0W8JIG0-F1
#
_entry.id   AF-A0A0W8JIG0-F1
#
_cell.length_a   1.000
_cell.length_b   1.000
_cell.length_c   1.000
_cell.angle_alpha   90.00
_cell.angle_beta   90.00
_cell.angle_gamma   90.00
#
_symmetry.space_group_name_H-M   'P 1'
#
loop_
_entity.id
_entity.type
_entity.pdbx_description
1 polymer ?
#
loop_
_entity_poly.entity_id
_entity_poly.type
_entity_poly.pdbx_seq_one_letter_code
_entity_poly.pdbx_strand_id
1 'polypeptide(L)' 'MIFEFSSFAEAQRFYHSDSYQTAKKLRTKAATGTFVLVEGNE' A
#
# COMPACT_ATOMS: atom_id res chain seq x y z
N MET A 1 6.71 -4.35 7.85
CA MET A 1 6.86 -4.72 6.42
C MET A 1 7.06 -3.42 5.66
N ILE A 2 7.99 -3.37 4.72
CA ILE A 2 8.30 -2.20 3.90
C ILE A 2 8.16 -2.64 2.44
N PHE A 3 7.50 -1.83 1.62
CA PHE A 3 7.41 -2.00 0.17
C PHE A 3 8.09 -0.80 -0.47
N GLU A 4 9.06 -1.06 -1.33
CA GLU A 4 9.73 -0.03 -2.11
C GLU A 4 9.16 0.00 -3.53
N PHE A 5 8.95 1.20 -4.04
CA PHE A 5 8.38 1.45 -5.37
C PHE A 5 9.28 2.42 -6.13
N SER A 6 9.18 2.42 -7.46
CA SER A 6 9.95 3.30 -8.33
C SER A 6 9.63 4.79 -8.18
N SER A 7 8.48 5.13 -7.60
CA SER A 7 8.08 6.50 -7.29
C SER A 7 6.96 6.54 -6.24
N PHE A 8 6.74 7.70 -5.62
CA PHE A 8 5.61 7.92 -4.72
C PHE A 8 4.25 7.75 -5.42
N ALA A 9 4.15 8.19 -6.68
CA ALA A 9 2.95 8.03 -7.50
C ALA A 9 2.64 6.55 -7.79
N GLU A 10 3.67 5.73 -8.00
CA GLU A 10 3.52 4.28 -8.18
C GLU A 10 2.94 3.61 -6.93
N ALA A 11 3.48 3.95 -5.76
CA ALA A 11 2.99 3.44 -4.48
C ALA A 11 1.51 3.80 -4.25
N GLN A 12 1.13 5.05 -4.56
CA GLN A 12 -0.28 5.48 -4.51
C GLN A 12 -1.15 4.70 -5.49
N ARG A 13 -0.73 4.54 -6.74
CA ARG A 13 -1.51 3.83 -7.76
C ARG A 13 -1.68 2.35 -7.38
N PHE A 14 -0.63 1.70 -6.89
CA PHE A 14 -0.70 0.35 -6.36
C PHE A 14 -1.71 0.24 -5.21
N TYR A 15 -1.59 1.11 -4.20
CA TYR A 15 -2.47 1.06 -3.03
C TYR A 15 -3.94 1.28 -3.42
N HIS A 16 -4.24 2.12 -4.41
CA HIS A 16 -5.61 2.38 -4.88
C HIS A 16 -6.11 1.42 -5.98
N SER A 17 -5.29 0.48 -6.44
CA SER A 17 -5.70 -0.48 -7.49
C SER A 17 -6.84 -1.39 -7.03
N ASP A 18 -7.73 -1.76 -7.97
CA ASP A 18 -8.87 -2.64 -7.67
C ASP A 18 -8.44 -4.01 -7.12
N SER A 19 -7.32 -4.54 -7.63
CA SER A 19 -6.74 -5.80 -7.19
C SER A 19 -6.28 -5.71 -5.73
N TYR A 20 -5.54 -4.66 -5.36
CA TYR A 20 -5.07 -4.49 -3.99
C TYR A 20 -6.22 -4.12 -3.03
N GLN A 21 -7.18 -3.29 -3.45
CA GLN A 21 -8.35 -2.97 -2.61
C GLN A 21 -9.21 -4.21 -2.34
N THR A 22 -9.32 -5.13 -3.31
CA THR A 22 -9.98 -6.42 -3.11
C THR A 22 -9.22 -7.28 -2.08
N ALA A 23 -7.90 -7.39 -2.20
CA ALA A 23 -7.06 -8.10 -1.23
C ALA A 23 -7.11 -7.46 0.17
N LYS A 24 -7.15 -6.12 0.26
CA LYS A 24 -7.23 -5.37 1.51
C LYS A 24 -8.47 -5.75 2.32
N LYS A 25 -9.62 -5.99 1.67
CA LYS A 25 -10.86 -6.45 2.35
C LYS A 25 -10.68 -7.78 3.08
N LEU A 26 -9.85 -8.67 2.55
CA LEU A 26 -9.50 -9.93 3.21
C LEU A 26 -8.54 -9.67 4.38
N ARG A 27 -7.49 -8.86 4.13
CA ARG A 27 -6.47 -8.53 5.14
C ARG A 27 -7.07 -7.87 6.38
N THR A 28 -7.98 -6.92 6.24
CA THR A 28 -8.55 -6.18 7.39
C THR A 28 -9.37 -7.05 8.34
N LYS A 29 -9.80 -8.25 7.90
CA LYS A 29 -10.46 -9.24 8.75
C LYS A 29 -9.47 -10.12 9.51
N ALA A 30 -8.27 -10.29 8.98
CA ALA A 30 -7.23 -11.14 9.54
C ALA A 30 -6.27 -10.38 10.46
N ALA A 31 -6.11 -9.06 10.27
CA ALA A 31 -5.19 -8.26 11.05
C ALA A 31 -5.58 -6.78 11.12
N THR A 32 -5.23 -6.13 12.23
CA THR A 32 -5.24 -4.68 12.39
C THR A 32 -3.84 -4.13 12.13
N GLY A 33 -3.75 -3.03 11.38
CA GLY A 33 -2.47 -2.37 11.14
C GLY A 33 -2.63 -1.10 10.33
N THR A 34 -1.73 -0.16 10.58
CA THR A 34 -1.66 1.13 9.88
C THR A 34 -0.65 1.06 8.76
N PHE A 35 -1.06 1.49 7.57
CA PHE A 35 -0.19 1.63 6.42
C PHE A 35 -0.01 3.13 6.18
N VAL A 36 1.23 3.56 6.01
CA VAL A 36 1.61 4.93 5.68
C VAL A 36 2.37 4.91 4.37
N LEU A 37 2.18 5.96 3.56
CA LEU A 37 3.01 6.22 2.39
C LEU A 37 4.03 7.28 2.77
N VAL A 38 5.29 7.03 2.46
CA VAL A 38 6.42 7.93 2.76
C VAL A 38 7.18 8.14 1.46
N GLU A 39 7.44 9.40 1.13
CA GLU A 39 8.29 9.77 -0.01
C GLU A 39 9.76 9.63 0.38
N GLY A 40 10.56 9.03 -0.52
CA GLY A 40 11.99 8.88 -0.31
C GLY A 40 12.70 10.23 -0.34
N ASN A 41 13.81 10.32 0.39
CA ASN A 41 14.72 11.44 0.28
C ASN A 41 15.76 11.15 -0.82
N GLU A 42 16.34 12.19 -1.41
CA GLU A 42 17.55 12.06 -2.25
C GLU A 42 18.74 11.47 -1.47
#